data_AF-A0ABD2L0J7-F1
#
_entry.id   AF-A0ABD2L0J7-F1
#
_cell.length_a   1.000
_cell.length_b   1.000
_cell.length_c   1.000
_cell.angle_alpha   90.00
_cell.angle_beta   90.00
_cell.angle_gamma   90.00
#
_symmetry.space_group_name_H-M   'P 1'
#
loop_
_entity.id
_entity.type
_entity.pdbx_description
1 polymer ?
#
loop_
_entity_poly.entity_id
_entity_poly.type
_entity_poly.pdbx_seq_one_letter_code
_entity_poly.pdbx_strand_id
1 'polypeptide(L)'
;MMLIKFALPLLFVLLHPFVCSAAEENAGADEIPQQFYGAFKLDHSDNWDDYLIAKGYSDPEMRKKVELPRFTRILYRFPNGTYRMMVGTGLEGSKWVKGSKKNADWQFKPNEQFIGNYWDGSKHKITFTYDPKESRLTERHVKVDGTGTPEEFNYKIDQDNNLEFYVFFKDVKLVHHYHRTD
;
A
#
# COMPACT_ATOMS: atom_id res chain seq x y z
N MET A 1 53.18 -36.09 41.09
CA MET A 1 52.78 -36.78 39.85
C MET A 1 51.45 -36.19 39.38
N MET A 2 51.23 -36.24 38.08
CA MET A 2 50.23 -35.59 37.23
C MET A 2 48.75 -35.87 37.57
N LEU A 3 47.88 -35.14 36.84
CA LEU A 3 46.40 -35.21 36.76
C LEU A 3 45.70 -34.53 37.94
N ILE A 4 44.60 -33.76 37.79
CA ILE A 4 43.92 -33.14 36.63
C ILE A 4 43.25 -31.83 37.11
N LYS A 5 42.86 -30.90 36.22
CA LYS A 5 41.91 -29.80 36.51
C LYS A 5 40.63 -30.00 35.71
N PHE A 6 39.46 -30.00 36.36
CA PHE A 6 38.17 -29.81 35.69
C PHE A 6 37.61 -28.43 36.05
N ALA A 7 37.68 -27.50 35.10
CA ALA A 7 36.97 -26.23 35.17
C ALA A 7 35.78 -26.30 34.20
N LEU A 8 34.57 -26.26 34.74
CA LEU A 8 33.35 -26.19 33.96
C LEU A 8 33.10 -24.71 33.59
N PRO A 9 33.01 -24.33 32.30
CA PRO A 9 32.70 -22.96 31.93
C PRO A 9 31.22 -22.68 32.20
N LEU A 10 30.93 -21.69 33.05
CA LEU A 10 29.57 -21.21 33.29
C LEU A 10 29.11 -20.45 32.03
N LEU A 11 28.31 -21.09 31.19
CA LEU A 11 27.79 -20.49 29.96
C LEU A 11 26.64 -19.53 30.30
N PHE A 12 26.97 -18.24 30.46
CA PHE A 12 25.96 -17.17 30.61
C PHE A 12 25.23 -16.96 29.27
N VAL A 13 24.10 -17.65 29.10
CA VAL A 13 23.18 -17.40 27.98
C VAL A 13 22.42 -16.10 28.28
N LEU A 14 22.86 -15.01 27.65
CA LEU A 14 22.12 -13.75 27.63
C LEU A 14 20.85 -13.92 26.78
N LEU A 15 19.77 -14.34 27.44
CA LEU A 15 18.40 -14.23 26.94
C LEU A 15 18.11 -12.75 26.64
N HIS A 16 18.31 -12.36 25.39
CA HIS A 16 17.77 -11.10 24.90
C HIS A 16 16.25 -11.21 24.96
N PRO A 17 15.54 -10.26 25.58
CA PRO A 17 14.09 -10.24 25.48
C PRO A 17 13.74 -10.09 24.00
N PHE A 18 13.13 -11.13 23.44
CA PHE A 18 12.52 -11.05 22.12
C PHE A 18 11.33 -10.10 22.26
N VAL A 19 11.57 -8.81 21.98
CA VAL A 19 10.54 -7.78 21.99
C VAL A 19 9.58 -8.11 20.85
N CYS A 20 8.57 -8.90 21.17
CA CYS A 20 7.44 -9.14 20.31
C CYS A 20 6.71 -7.80 20.19
N SER A 21 7.03 -7.04 19.14
CA SER A 21 6.32 -5.83 18.81
C SER A 21 4.89 -6.22 18.45
N ALA A 22 4.00 -6.18 19.45
CA ALA A 22 2.57 -6.31 19.22
C ALA A 22 2.19 -5.21 18.22
N ALA A 23 1.73 -5.61 17.04
CA ALA A 23 1.10 -4.66 16.14
C ALA A 23 -0.13 -4.12 16.86
N GLU A 24 -0.21 -2.80 17.03
CA GLU A 24 -1.43 -2.19 17.53
C GLU A 24 -2.54 -2.50 16.53
N GLU A 25 -3.49 -3.34 16.95
CA GLU A 25 -4.68 -3.66 16.19
C GLU A 25 -5.60 -2.45 16.24
N ASN A 26 -5.28 -1.44 15.42
CA ASN A 26 -6.17 -0.32 15.16
C ASN A 26 -7.46 -0.88 14.56
N ALA A 27 -8.49 -0.98 15.39
CA ALA A 27 -9.84 -1.28 14.98
C ALA A 27 -10.31 -0.17 14.03
N GLY A 28 -10.13 -0.38 12.73
CA GLY A 28 -10.58 0.55 11.70
C GLY A 28 -12.10 0.69 11.73
N ALA A 29 -12.60 1.83 11.28
CA ALA A 29 -14.04 2.03 11.20
C ALA A 29 -14.68 1.08 10.18
N ASP A 30 -15.92 0.67 10.43
CA ASP A 30 -16.71 -0.16 9.52
C ASP A 30 -17.17 0.58 8.26
N GLU A 31 -17.04 1.91 8.23
CA GLU A 31 -17.39 2.75 7.08
C GLU A 31 -16.24 3.65 6.64
N ILE A 32 -16.00 3.66 5.32
CA ILE A 32 -15.14 4.65 4.66
C ILE A 32 -15.97 5.91 4.40
N PRO A 33 -15.50 7.14 4.75
CA PRO A 33 -16.28 8.35 4.54
C PRO A 33 -16.52 8.70 3.06
N GLN A 34 -17.65 9.35 2.78
CA GLN A 34 -18.10 9.70 1.43
C GLN A 34 -17.09 10.53 0.61
N GLN A 35 -16.25 11.34 1.27
CA GLN A 35 -15.19 12.11 0.60
C GLN A 35 -14.22 11.23 -0.23
N PHE A 36 -14.01 9.97 0.16
CA PHE A 36 -13.17 9.02 -0.59
C PHE A 36 -13.88 8.42 -1.81
N TYR A 37 -15.18 8.65 -1.99
CA TYR A 37 -15.89 8.16 -3.17
C TYR A 37 -15.67 9.10 -4.35
N GLY A 38 -15.63 8.55 -5.55
CA GLY A 38 -15.51 9.28 -6.80
C GLY A 38 -14.35 8.80 -7.68
N ALA A 39 -14.01 9.59 -8.68
CA ALA A 39 -13.02 9.26 -9.70
C ALA A 39 -11.82 10.21 -9.67
N PHE A 40 -10.66 9.66 -9.37
CA PHE A 40 -9.42 10.39 -9.15
C PHE A 40 -8.40 10.05 -10.23
N LYS A 41 -7.89 11.05 -10.96
CA LYS A 41 -6.85 10.88 -12.01
C LYS A 41 -5.52 11.45 -11.54
N LEU A 42 -4.45 10.68 -11.73
CA LEU A 42 -3.10 11.10 -11.36
C LEU A 42 -2.66 12.33 -12.16
N ASP A 43 -2.36 13.41 -11.46
CA ASP A 43 -1.83 14.65 -12.03
C ASP A 43 -0.29 14.63 -12.01
N HIS A 44 0.28 14.78 -10.81
CA HIS A 44 1.72 14.85 -10.55
C HIS A 44 2.15 14.05 -9.31
N SER A 45 3.43 14.13 -8.92
CA SER A 45 3.98 13.41 -7.77
C SER A 45 5.23 14.06 -7.19
N ASP A 46 5.32 14.03 -5.87
CA ASP A 46 6.46 14.55 -5.10
C ASP A 46 7.42 13.43 -4.71
N ASN A 47 8.71 13.75 -4.64
CA ASN A 47 9.80 12.85 -4.24
C ASN A 47 9.95 11.58 -5.12
N TRP A 48 9.53 11.64 -6.40
CA TRP A 48 9.66 10.52 -7.34
C TRP A 48 11.13 10.11 -7.57
N ASP A 49 12.05 11.06 -7.74
CA ASP A 49 13.48 10.72 -7.97
C ASP A 49 14.11 10.09 -6.71
N ASP A 50 13.84 10.64 -5.52
CA ASP A 50 14.31 10.10 -4.24
C ASP A 50 13.75 8.70 -3.97
N TYR A 51 12.49 8.46 -4.32
CA TYR A 51 11.88 7.14 -4.24
C TYR A 51 12.58 6.15 -5.18
N LEU A 52 12.84 6.53 -6.44
CA LEU A 52 13.60 5.69 -7.37
C LEU A 52 15.03 5.42 -6.88
N ILE A 53 15.73 6.42 -6.33
CA ILE A 53 17.05 6.25 -5.70
C ILE A 53 16.95 5.24 -4.56
N ALA A 54 15.97 5.38 -3.66
CA ALA A 54 15.78 4.47 -2.53
C ALA A 54 15.49 3.02 -2.98
N LYS A 55 14.75 2.85 -4.08
CA LYS A 55 14.48 1.57 -4.77
C LYS A 55 15.69 1.00 -5.53
N GLY A 56 16.82 1.72 -5.59
CA GLY A 56 18.09 1.24 -6.17
C GLY A 56 18.39 1.72 -7.60
N TYR A 57 17.64 2.69 -8.12
CA TYR A 57 17.84 3.24 -9.47
C TYR A 57 19.00 4.26 -9.47
N SER A 58 20.23 3.77 -9.35
CA SER A 58 21.42 4.61 -9.14
C SER A 58 21.74 5.55 -10.32
N ASP A 59 21.44 5.14 -11.55
CA ASP A 59 21.72 5.91 -12.78
C ASP A 59 20.71 7.05 -13.02
N PRO A 60 21.12 8.34 -12.99
CA PRO A 60 20.25 9.48 -13.25
C PRO A 60 19.66 9.54 -14.66
N GLU A 61 20.31 8.99 -15.68
CA GLU A 61 19.76 8.93 -17.03
C GLU A 61 18.67 7.87 -17.16
N MET A 62 18.80 6.77 -16.40
CA MET A 62 17.80 5.72 -16.37
C MET A 62 16.56 6.16 -15.59
N ARG A 63 16.71 6.86 -14.45
CA ARG A 63 15.57 7.42 -13.69
C ARG A 63 14.67 8.34 -14.51
N LYS A 64 15.25 9.21 -15.34
CA LYS A 64 14.52 10.08 -16.29
C LYS A 64 13.66 9.34 -17.31
N LYS A 65 13.93 8.04 -17.54
CA LYS A 65 13.20 7.16 -18.47
C LYS A 65 12.17 6.28 -17.76
N VAL A 66 12.09 6.29 -16.42
CA VAL A 66 11.09 5.51 -15.68
C VAL A 66 9.77 6.28 -15.67
N GLU A 67 8.87 5.87 -16.57
CA GLU A 67 7.52 6.41 -16.62
C GLU A 67 6.72 6.09 -15.35
N LEU A 68 6.19 7.13 -14.71
CA LEU A 68 5.20 7.01 -13.66
C LEU A 68 3.88 6.45 -14.23
N PRO A 69 3.36 5.31 -13.74
CA PRO A 69 2.10 4.77 -14.24
C PRO A 69 0.93 5.69 -13.88
N ARG A 70 0.37 6.39 -14.87
CA ARG A 70 -0.81 7.26 -14.73
C ARG A 70 -2.09 6.45 -14.51
N PHE A 71 -2.21 5.88 -13.32
CA PHE A 71 -3.41 5.21 -12.85
C PHE A 71 -4.53 6.23 -12.59
N THR A 72 -5.75 5.90 -13.01
CA THR A 72 -6.98 6.44 -12.44
C THR A 72 -7.41 5.51 -11.31
N ARG A 73 -8.00 6.06 -10.25
CA ARG A 73 -8.58 5.34 -9.12
C ARG A 73 -10.06 5.72 -8.99
N ILE A 74 -10.93 4.73 -8.84
CA ILE A 74 -12.36 4.96 -8.59
C ILE A 74 -12.79 4.13 -7.40
N LEU A 75 -13.32 4.79 -6.37
CA LEU A 75 -13.85 4.15 -5.18
C LEU A 75 -15.32 4.55 -5.02
N TYR A 76 -16.18 3.59 -4.67
CA TYR A 76 -17.57 3.89 -4.30
C TYR A 76 -18.17 2.79 -3.41
N ARG A 77 -19.24 3.13 -2.68
CA ARG A 77 -20.01 2.21 -1.83
C ARG A 77 -21.28 1.74 -2.55
N PHE A 78 -21.55 0.45 -2.52
CA PHE A 78 -22.80 -0.14 -2.98
C PHE A 78 -23.91 -0.02 -1.91
N PRO A 79 -25.20 -0.08 -2.28
CA PRO A 79 -26.31 -0.06 -1.32
C PRO A 79 -26.28 -1.19 -0.27
N ASN A 80 -25.62 -2.32 -0.58
CA ASN A 80 -25.48 -3.46 0.31
C ASN A 80 -24.32 -3.33 1.34
N GLY A 81 -23.70 -2.15 1.47
CA GLY A 81 -22.60 -1.89 2.41
C GLY A 81 -21.21 -2.36 1.96
N THR A 82 -21.10 -3.03 0.80
CA THR A 82 -19.79 -3.35 0.21
C THR A 82 -19.25 -2.17 -0.60
N TYR A 83 -17.94 -2.16 -0.84
CA TYR A 83 -17.23 -1.13 -1.60
C TYR A 83 -16.64 -1.72 -2.87
N ARG A 84 -16.39 -0.87 -3.88
CA ARG A 84 -15.63 -1.23 -5.07
C ARG A 84 -14.50 -0.26 -5.31
N MET A 85 -13.30 -0.80 -5.53
CA MET A 85 -12.10 -0.07 -5.93
C MET A 85 -11.69 -0.53 -7.34
N MET A 86 -11.58 0.41 -8.27
CA MET A 86 -11.05 0.19 -9.61
C MET A 86 -9.76 1.01 -9.76
N VAL A 87 -8.68 0.40 -10.23
CA VAL A 87 -7.37 1.05 -10.41
C VAL A 87 -6.80 0.67 -11.77
N GLY A 88 -6.48 1.61 -12.64
CA GLY A 88 -5.86 1.27 -13.93
C GLY A 88 -5.54 2.46 -14.84
N THR A 89 -4.65 2.27 -15.80
CA THR A 89 -4.16 3.33 -16.71
C THR A 89 -5.05 3.59 -17.93
N GLY A 90 -6.26 3.04 -17.94
CA GLY A 90 -7.20 3.09 -19.06
C GLY A 90 -8.64 3.01 -18.56
N LEU A 91 -8.96 3.83 -17.57
CA LEU A 91 -10.25 3.88 -16.89
C LEU A 91 -10.87 5.27 -17.14
N GLU A 92 -12.00 5.29 -17.86
CA GLU A 92 -12.74 6.48 -18.25
C GLU A 92 -14.14 6.44 -17.63
N GLY A 93 -14.34 7.20 -16.56
CA GLY A 93 -15.41 6.90 -15.60
C GLY A 93 -15.31 5.44 -15.15
N SER A 94 -16.43 4.80 -14.83
CA SER A 94 -16.46 3.39 -14.39
C SER A 94 -16.27 2.36 -15.52
N LYS A 95 -15.62 2.71 -16.64
CA LYS A 95 -15.45 1.84 -17.83
C LYS A 95 -13.98 1.67 -18.23
N TRP A 96 -13.61 0.42 -18.52
CA TRP A 96 -12.31 0.08 -19.08
C TRP A 96 -12.23 0.43 -20.58
N VAL A 97 -11.22 1.21 -20.95
CA VAL A 97 -10.85 1.44 -22.35
C VAL A 97 -10.38 0.13 -22.95
N LYS A 98 -10.84 -0.18 -24.17
CA LYS A 98 -10.54 -1.45 -24.87
C LYS A 98 -9.02 -1.63 -25.02
N GLY A 99 -8.50 -2.73 -24.50
CA GLY A 99 -7.07 -3.05 -24.54
C GLY A 99 -6.26 -2.61 -23.32
N SER A 100 -6.90 -2.06 -22.28
CA SER A 100 -6.26 -1.78 -20.98
C SER A 100 -5.64 -3.04 -20.37
N LYS A 101 -4.32 -3.01 -20.12
CA LYS A 101 -3.55 -4.17 -19.59
C LYS A 101 -3.15 -4.06 -18.13
N LYS A 102 -3.03 -2.84 -17.59
CA LYS A 102 -2.72 -2.58 -16.18
C LYS A 102 -4.01 -2.15 -15.49
N ASN A 103 -4.74 -3.12 -14.94
CA ASN A 103 -5.98 -2.88 -14.23
C ASN A 103 -6.17 -3.80 -13.02
N ALA A 104 -6.90 -3.30 -12.04
CA ALA A 104 -7.41 -4.03 -10.91
C ALA A 104 -8.84 -3.56 -10.61
N ASP A 105 -9.67 -4.49 -10.17
CA ASP A 105 -11.11 -4.29 -9.98
C ASP A 105 -11.56 -5.21 -8.85
N TRP A 106 -11.90 -4.62 -7.70
CA TRP A 106 -12.16 -5.36 -6.46
C TRP A 106 -13.46 -4.91 -5.81
N GLN A 107 -14.24 -5.88 -5.33
CA GLN A 107 -15.32 -5.64 -4.39
C GLN A 107 -14.90 -6.16 -3.02
N PHE A 108 -15.09 -5.35 -1.98
CA PHE A 108 -14.58 -5.63 -0.64
C PHE A 108 -15.49 -5.05 0.46
N LYS A 109 -15.15 -5.35 1.72
CA LYS A 109 -15.65 -4.63 2.90
C LYS A 109 -14.45 -4.13 3.71
N PRO A 110 -14.58 -3.05 4.49
CA PRO A 110 -13.51 -2.59 5.37
C PRO A 110 -13.14 -3.69 6.37
N ASN A 111 -11.87 -3.73 6.75
CA ASN A 111 -11.27 -4.64 7.74
C ASN A 111 -11.31 -6.15 7.37
N GLU A 112 -12.08 -6.58 6.38
CA GLU A 112 -12.09 -7.96 5.86
C GLU A 112 -10.95 -8.17 4.83
N GLN A 113 -10.19 -9.25 4.98
CA GLN A 113 -9.20 -9.67 3.99
C GLN A 113 -9.84 -10.47 2.85
N PHE A 114 -9.50 -10.14 1.61
CA PHE A 114 -9.91 -10.89 0.42
C PHE A 114 -8.71 -11.19 -0.49
N ILE A 115 -8.89 -12.08 -1.48
CA ILE A 115 -7.86 -12.33 -2.52
C ILE A 115 -8.29 -11.63 -3.80
N GLY A 116 -7.43 -10.74 -4.30
CA GLY A 116 -7.61 -10.01 -5.56
C GLY A 116 -6.45 -10.24 -6.54
N ASN A 117 -6.74 -10.07 -7.83
CA ASN A 117 -5.68 -9.90 -8.83
C ASN A 117 -5.20 -8.44 -8.77
N TYR A 118 -3.89 -8.21 -8.72
CA TYR A 118 -3.28 -6.88 -8.78
C TYR A 118 -3.00 -6.48 -10.23
N TRP A 119 -2.63 -5.22 -10.48
CA TRP A 119 -2.46 -4.70 -11.85
C TRP A 119 -1.31 -5.35 -12.64
N ASP A 120 -0.39 -6.03 -11.95
CA ASP A 120 0.69 -6.84 -12.53
C ASP A 120 0.27 -8.29 -12.85
N GLY A 121 -0.99 -8.65 -12.58
CA GLY A 121 -1.55 -10.00 -12.77
C GLY A 121 -1.27 -10.98 -11.62
N SER A 122 -0.48 -10.60 -10.62
CA SER A 122 -0.23 -11.44 -9.44
C SER A 122 -1.41 -11.43 -8.47
N LYS A 123 -1.53 -12.46 -7.63
CA LYS A 123 -2.59 -12.56 -6.62
C LYS A 123 -2.11 -12.04 -5.27
N HIS A 124 -2.89 -11.15 -4.67
CA HIS A 124 -2.63 -10.53 -3.39
C HIS A 124 -3.75 -10.83 -2.40
N LYS A 125 -3.39 -11.03 -1.14
CA LYS A 125 -4.27 -10.83 0.02
C LYS A 125 -4.35 -9.32 0.26
N ILE A 126 -5.54 -8.76 0.15
CA ILE A 126 -5.79 -7.32 0.21
C ILE A 126 -6.72 -7.03 1.38
N THR A 127 -6.45 -5.96 2.12
CA THR A 127 -7.31 -5.44 3.19
C THR A 127 -7.38 -3.91 3.08
N PHE A 128 -8.57 -3.35 3.22
CA PHE A 128 -8.81 -1.90 3.30
C PHE A 128 -9.25 -1.53 4.71
N THR A 129 -8.64 -0.54 5.32
CA THR A 129 -8.90 -0.12 6.72
C THR A 129 -8.94 1.40 6.78
N TYR A 130 -10.00 1.97 7.37
CA TYR A 130 -10.10 3.42 7.57
C TYR A 130 -9.82 3.80 9.03
N ASP A 131 -8.84 4.69 9.24
CA ASP A 131 -8.58 5.34 10.53
C ASP A 131 -9.26 6.72 10.59
N PRO A 132 -10.29 6.90 11.43
CA PRO A 132 -10.97 8.19 11.60
C PRO A 132 -10.12 9.24 12.32
N LYS A 133 -9.12 8.86 13.12
CA LYS A 133 -8.24 9.81 13.84
C LYS A 133 -7.30 10.51 12.89
N GLU A 134 -6.72 9.75 11.96
CA GLU A 134 -5.80 10.27 10.95
C GLU A 134 -6.50 10.73 9.67
N SER A 135 -7.82 10.46 9.54
CA SER A 135 -8.58 10.62 8.30
C SER A 135 -7.91 9.91 7.11
N ARG A 136 -7.42 8.69 7.36
CA ARG A 136 -6.59 7.89 6.43
C ARG A 136 -7.31 6.60 6.06
N LEU A 137 -7.44 6.33 4.76
CA LEU A 137 -7.73 4.99 4.27
C LEU A 137 -6.40 4.30 3.92
N THR A 138 -6.24 3.06 4.34
CA THR A 138 -5.05 2.23 4.05
C THR A 138 -5.47 1.01 3.23
N GLU A 139 -4.71 0.69 2.18
CA GLU A 139 -4.82 -0.50 1.34
C GLU A 139 -3.53 -1.31 1.54
N ARG A 140 -3.64 -2.48 2.18
CA ARG A 140 -2.51 -3.34 2.52
C ARG A 140 -2.50 -4.61 1.69
N HIS A 141 -1.35 -4.90 1.11
CA HIS A 141 -1.12 -5.97 0.14
C HIS A 141 -0.10 -7.00 0.67
N VAL A 142 -0.40 -8.29 0.50
CA VAL A 142 0.55 -9.40 0.72
C VAL A 142 0.41 -10.39 -0.43
N LYS A 143 1.48 -10.68 -1.17
CA LYS A 143 1.43 -11.65 -2.27
C LYS A 143 1.07 -13.04 -1.78
N VAL A 144 0.17 -13.72 -2.50
CA VAL A 144 -0.33 -15.07 -2.15
C VAL A 144 0.76 -16.13 -2.32
N ASP A 145 1.74 -15.90 -3.21
CA ASP A 145 2.90 -16.77 -3.42
C ASP A 145 3.98 -16.66 -2.33
N GLY A 146 3.83 -15.74 -1.36
CA GLY A 146 4.79 -15.52 -0.29
C GLY A 146 6.05 -14.75 -0.71
N THR A 147 6.11 -14.22 -1.93
CA THR A 147 7.24 -13.42 -2.42
C THR A 147 7.12 -11.93 -2.05
N GLY A 148 8.26 -11.27 -1.88
CA GLY A 148 8.33 -9.84 -1.55
C GLY A 148 7.94 -9.53 -0.09
N THR A 149 7.93 -8.24 0.23
CA THR A 149 7.43 -7.72 1.51
C THR A 149 5.97 -7.31 1.37
N PRO A 150 5.18 -7.27 2.47
CA PRO A 150 3.91 -6.56 2.47
C PRO A 150 4.09 -5.12 1.96
N GLU A 151 3.14 -4.66 1.14
CA GLU A 151 3.08 -3.29 0.64
C GLU A 151 1.90 -2.58 1.31
N GLU A 152 2.10 -1.31 1.69
CA GLU A 152 1.05 -0.48 2.28
C GLU A 152 0.91 0.82 1.49
N PHE A 153 -0.32 1.05 1.04
CA PHE A 153 -0.73 2.22 0.28
C PHE A 153 -1.68 3.06 1.13
N ASN A 154 -1.46 4.36 1.16
CA ASN A 154 -2.19 5.26 2.04
C ASN A 154 -2.89 6.36 1.25
N TYR A 155 -4.10 6.69 1.67
CA TYR A 155 -5.00 7.64 1.01
C TYR A 155 -5.47 8.69 2.01
N LYS A 156 -5.43 9.96 1.62
CA LYS A 156 -6.12 11.07 2.30
C LYS A 156 -6.82 11.94 1.27
N ILE A 157 -7.95 12.53 1.66
CA ILE A 157 -8.59 13.58 0.87
C ILE A 157 -8.09 14.93 1.41
N ASP A 158 -7.69 15.81 0.50
CA ASP A 158 -7.21 17.15 0.83
C ASP A 158 -8.36 18.16 1.00
N GLN A 159 -8.01 19.42 1.24
CA GLN A 159 -8.98 20.50 1.47
C GLN A 159 -9.79 20.86 0.21
N ASP A 160 -9.28 20.54 -0.98
CA ASP A 160 -9.88 20.79 -2.28
C ASP A 160 -10.67 19.57 -2.82
N ASN A 161 -10.88 18.55 -1.96
CA ASN A 161 -11.51 17.25 -2.27
C ASN A 161 -10.75 16.39 -3.30
N ASN A 162 -9.47 16.68 -3.57
CA ASN A 162 -8.58 15.81 -4.34
C ASN A 162 -8.01 14.68 -3.45
N LEU A 163 -7.34 13.71 -4.06
CA LEU A 163 -6.80 12.54 -3.37
C LEU A 163 -5.27 12.59 -3.34
N GLU A 164 -4.71 12.65 -2.13
CA GLU A 164 -3.33 12.25 -1.88
C GLU A 164 -3.27 10.73 -1.74
N PHE A 165 -2.48 10.08 -2.59
CA PHE A 165 -1.97 8.72 -2.35
C PHE A 165 -0.50 8.82 -1.93
N TYR A 166 -0.06 8.04 -0.96
CA TYR A 166 1.36 7.97 -0.63
C TYR A 166 1.82 6.59 -0.16
N VAL A 167 3.10 6.36 -0.35
CA VAL A 167 3.83 5.17 0.10
C VAL A 167 5.11 5.58 0.81
N PHE A 168 5.49 4.79 1.80
CA PHE A 168 6.82 4.85 2.39
C PHE A 168 7.66 3.70 1.83
N PHE A 169 8.88 4.01 1.40
CA PHE A 169 9.87 2.99 1.09
C PHE A 169 11.19 3.35 1.78
N LYS A 170 11.52 2.59 2.83
CA LYS A 170 12.48 3.03 3.87
C LYS A 170 12.01 4.40 4.40
N ASP A 171 12.91 5.36 4.55
CA ASP A 171 12.63 6.69 5.09
C ASP A 171 12.07 7.68 4.05
N VAL A 172 11.83 7.26 2.80
CA VAL A 172 11.32 8.13 1.73
C VAL A 172 9.80 8.01 1.59
N LYS A 173 9.09 9.14 1.73
CA LYS A 173 7.66 9.29 1.40
C LYS A 173 7.51 9.75 -0.06
N LEU A 174 6.96 8.91 -0.92
CA LEU A 174 6.47 9.28 -2.24
C LEU A 174 5.01 9.70 -2.13
N VAL A 175 4.64 10.86 -2.68
CA VAL A 175 3.26 11.33 -2.75
C VAL A 175 2.82 11.41 -4.21
N HIS A 176 1.62 10.93 -4.50
CA HIS A 176 0.95 11.05 -5.78
C HIS A 176 -0.31 11.90 -5.58
N HIS A 177 -0.41 12.99 -6.32
CA HIS A 177 -1.54 13.92 -6.25
C HIS A 177 -2.52 13.60 -7.37
N TYR A 178 -3.77 13.30 -7.00
CA TYR A 178 -4.82 12.93 -7.93
C TYR A 178 -5.97 13.94 -7.91
N HIS A 179 -6.24 14.54 -9.07
CA HIS A 179 -7.40 15.42 -9.22
C HIS A 179 -8.72 14.61 -9.26
N ARG A 180 -9.76 15.07 -8.58
CA ARG A 180 -11.13 14.55 -8.72
C ARG A 180 -11.71 14.90 -10.09
N THR A 181 -12.52 14.01 -10.68
CA THR A 181 -12.99 14.13 -12.07
C THR A 181 -14.46 13.75 -12.29
N ASP A 182 -15.25 13.70 -11.23
CA ASP A 182 -16.70 13.39 -11.20
C ASP A 182 -17.51 14.45 -10.43
#